data_AF-F7M443-F1
#
_entry.id   AF-F7M443-F1
#
_cell.length_a   1.000
_cell.length_b   1.000
_cell.length_c   1.000
_cell.angle_alpha   90.00
_cell.angle_beta   90.00
_cell.angle_gamma   90.00
#
_symmetry.space_group_name_H-M   'P 1'
#
loop_
_entity.id
_entity.type
_entity.pdbx_description
1 polymer ?
#
loop_
_entity_poly.entity_id
_entity_poly.type
_entity_poly.pdbx_seq_one_letter_code
_entity_poly.pdbx_strand_id
1 'polypeptide(L)'
;MAIQMELYELKNLCMEMASLGAANYVKQTIPAKDLISQREAYRLFQECRVKRWQKDGRVSTIRGGSSIHSKVLYSRAELMAVDKSEKINSIINK
;
A
#
# COMPACT_ATOMS: atom_id res chain seq x y z
N MET A 1 -11.01 -23.88 -11.77
CA MET A 1 -9.54 -23.72 -11.85
C MET A 1 -8.98 -23.86 -10.44
N ALA A 2 -8.12 -24.83 -10.19
CA ALA A 2 -7.45 -24.97 -8.89
C ALA A 2 -6.20 -24.09 -8.89
N ILE A 3 -6.08 -23.19 -7.90
CA ILE A 3 -4.87 -22.38 -7.72
C ILE A 3 -3.84 -23.27 -7.03
N GLN A 4 -2.79 -23.67 -7.75
CA GLN A 4 -1.65 -24.38 -7.17
C GLN A 4 -0.58 -23.37 -6.77
N MET A 5 -0.21 -23.35 -5.49
CA MET A 5 0.88 -22.54 -4.95
C MET A 5 1.85 -23.44 -4.21
N GLU A 6 3.13 -23.13 -4.34
CA GLU A 6 4.18 -23.79 -3.57
C GLU A 6 4.13 -23.36 -2.09
N LEU A 7 4.59 -24.23 -1.19
CA LEU A 7 4.54 -23.95 0.25
C LEU A 7 5.28 -22.65 0.64
N TYR A 8 6.38 -22.34 -0.06
CA TYR A 8 7.14 -21.11 0.18
C TYR A 8 6.38 -19.85 -0.27
N GLU A 9 5.59 -19.94 -1.35
CA GLU A 9 4.75 -18.84 -1.83
C GLU A 9 3.63 -18.55 -0.83
N LEU A 10 3.00 -19.62 -0.32
CA LEU A 10 1.97 -19.50 0.73
C LEU A 10 2.54 -18.89 2.01
N LYS A 11 3.72 -19.32 2.46
CA LYS A 11 4.41 -18.73 3.62
C LYS A 11 4.63 -17.23 3.42
N ASN A 12 5.15 -16.84 2.26
CA ASN A 12 5.43 -15.43 1.95
C ASN A 12 4.15 -14.59 1.90
N LEU A 13 3.09 -15.14 1.30
CA LEU A 13 1.77 -14.51 1.28
C LEU A 13 1.25 -14.27 2.70
N CYS A 14 1.28 -15.27 3.57
CA CYS A 14 0.85 -15.14 4.96
C CYS A 14 1.66 -14.06 5.72
N MET A 15 2.98 -14.03 5.53
CA MET A 15 3.85 -13.02 6.15
C MET A 15 3.52 -11.60 5.67
N GLU A 16 3.26 -11.44 4.37
CA GLU A 16 2.83 -10.18 3.79
C GLU A 16 1.48 -9.75 4.34
N MET A 17 0.50 -10.65 4.42
CA MET A 17 -0.82 -10.34 4.98
C MET A 17 -0.75 -9.95 6.46
N ALA A 18 0.06 -10.64 7.27
CA ALA A 18 0.30 -10.27 8.66
C ALA A 18 0.92 -8.86 8.77
N SER A 19 1.88 -8.54 7.91
CA SER A 19 2.49 -7.20 7.86
C SER A 19 1.48 -6.12 7.44
N LEU A 20 0.49 -6.46 6.59
CA LEU A 20 -0.59 -5.53 6.24
C LEU A 20 -1.53 -5.31 7.43
N GLY A 21 -1.84 -6.38 8.17
CA GLY A 21 -2.62 -6.31 9.41
C GLY A 21 -1.98 -5.36 10.43
N ALA A 22 -0.67 -5.47 10.65
CA ALA A 22 0.08 -4.56 11.52
C ALA A 22 0.02 -3.10 11.04
N ALA A 23 0.17 -2.85 9.73
CA ALA A 23 0.06 -1.50 9.17
C ALA A 23 -1.35 -0.91 9.37
N ASN A 24 -2.40 -1.71 9.15
CA ASN A 24 -3.78 -1.29 9.39
C ASN A 24 -4.05 -1.00 10.88
N TYR A 25 -3.46 -1.77 11.79
CA TYR A 25 -3.55 -1.48 13.22
C TYR A 25 -2.91 -0.13 13.58
N VAL A 26 -1.74 0.19 13.02
CA VAL A 26 -1.11 1.51 13.21
C VAL A 26 -1.98 2.63 12.63
N LYS A 27 -2.57 2.44 11.44
CA LYS A 27 -3.51 3.41 10.85
C LYS A 27 -4.70 3.69 11.76
N GLN A 28 -5.24 2.68 12.44
CA GLN A 28 -6.38 2.84 13.34
C GLN A 28 -6.00 3.47 14.68
N THR A 29 -4.89 3.05 15.27
CA THR A 29 -4.49 3.47 16.62
C THR A 29 -3.72 4.79 16.65
N ILE A 30 -2.86 5.02 15.66
CA ILE A 30 -2.01 6.21 15.56
C ILE A 30 -1.99 6.71 14.09
N PRO A 31 -3.11 7.28 13.59
CA PRO A 31 -3.25 7.65 12.18
C PRO A 31 -2.13 8.57 11.66
N ALA A 32 -1.65 9.49 12.51
CA ALA A 32 -0.58 10.41 12.13
C ALA A 32 0.75 9.70 11.77
N LYS A 33 1.03 8.52 12.36
CA LYS A 33 2.25 7.74 12.07
C LYS A 33 2.11 6.86 10.82
N ASP A 34 0.89 6.60 10.36
CA ASP A 34 0.64 5.91 9.09
C ASP A 34 0.94 6.81 7.88
N LEU A 35 0.83 8.13 8.05
CA LEU A 35 1.04 9.09 6.97
C LEU A 35 2.52 9.24 6.63
N ILE A 36 2.85 9.01 5.37
CA ILE A 36 4.19 9.22 4.81
C ILE A 36 4.18 10.31 3.75
N SER A 37 5.31 11.01 3.61
CA SER A 37 5.46 12.04 2.58
C SER A 37 5.45 11.43 1.17
N GLN A 38 5.07 12.23 0.17
CA GLN A 38 5.15 11.84 -1.25
C GLN A 38 6.53 11.28 -1.64
N ARG A 39 7.61 11.94 -1.22
CA ARG A 39 8.99 11.48 -1.49
C ARG A 39 9.23 10.07 -0.93
N GLU A 40 8.76 9.83 0.28
CA GLU A 40 8.93 8.53 0.94
C GLU A 40 8.06 7.46 0.28
N ALA A 41 6.82 7.79 -0.10
CA ALA A 41 5.96 6.89 -0.87
C ALA A 41 6.63 6.49 -2.20
N TYR A 42 7.21 7.44 -2.94
CA TYR A 42 7.91 7.16 -4.19
C TYR A 42 9.17 6.33 -4.00
N ARG A 43 9.92 6.57 -2.92
CA ARG A 43 11.09 5.78 -2.55
C ARG A 43 10.73 4.32 -2.27
N LEU A 44 9.63 4.08 -1.56
CA LEU A 44 9.23 2.74 -1.12
C LEU A 44 8.48 1.95 -2.22
N PHE A 45 7.62 2.61 -2.99
CA PHE A 45 6.67 1.94 -3.90
C PHE A 45 6.88 2.27 -5.38
N GLN A 46 7.92 3.03 -5.72
CA GLN A 46 8.20 3.59 -7.05
C GLN A 46 7.18 4.66 -7.50
N GLU A 47 7.71 5.80 -7.96
CA GLU A 47 6.91 6.97 -8.34
C GLU A 47 5.83 6.65 -9.39
N CYS A 48 6.20 5.92 -10.45
CA CYS A 48 5.28 5.58 -11.53
C CYS A 48 4.07 4.77 -11.03
N ARG A 49 4.28 3.85 -10.08
CA ARG A 49 3.19 3.03 -9.53
C ARG A 49 2.28 3.86 -8.63
N VAL A 50 2.86 4.65 -7.73
CA VAL A 50 2.07 5.51 -6.82
C VAL A 50 1.22 6.50 -7.60
N LYS A 51 1.77 7.15 -8.63
CA LYS A 51 1.01 8.05 -9.51
C LYS A 51 -0.13 7.34 -10.23
N ARG A 52 0.11 6.12 -10.74
CA ARG A 52 -0.93 5.29 -11.37
C ARG A 52 -2.02 4.92 -10.37
N TRP A 53 -1.68 4.45 -9.18
CA TRP A 53 -2.66 4.09 -8.16
C TRP A 53 -3.53 5.27 -7.71
N GLN A 54 -2.93 6.45 -7.59
CA GLN A 54 -3.68 7.67 -7.30
C GLN A 54 -4.62 8.03 -8.45
N LYS A 55 -4.15 7.97 -9.70
CA LYS A 55 -4.98 8.22 -10.89
C LYS A 55 -6.15 7.24 -11.01
N ASP A 56 -5.90 5.97 -10.67
CA ASP A 56 -6.89 4.89 -10.70
C ASP A 56 -7.87 4.94 -9.50
N GLY A 57 -7.70 5.89 -8.56
CA GLY A 57 -8.53 6.00 -7.36
C GLY A 57 -8.29 4.88 -6.32
N ARG A 58 -7.21 4.12 -6.46
CA ARG A 58 -6.83 3.03 -5.54
C ARG A 58 -6.13 3.53 -4.28
N VAL A 59 -5.51 4.71 -4.36
CA VAL A 59 -4.83 5.38 -3.25
C VAL A 59 -5.27 6.83 -3.16
N SER A 60 -5.71 7.23 -1.98
CA SER A 60 -6.07 8.60 -1.64
C SER A 60 -4.87 9.41 -1.15
N THR A 61 -4.99 10.73 -1.22
CA THR A 61 -3.98 11.65 -0.67
C THR A 61 -4.61 12.61 0.30
N ILE A 62 -3.83 13.00 1.31
CA ILE A 62 -4.24 13.97 2.32
C ILE A 62 -3.23 15.12 2.28
N ARG A 63 -3.70 16.37 2.42
CA ARG A 63 -2.80 17.50 2.63
C ARG A 63 -2.56 17.70 4.10
N GLY A 64 -1.30 17.90 4.49
CA GLY A 64 -0.92 18.19 5.88
C GLY A 64 -1.35 19.57 6.39
N GLY A 65 -2.04 20.36 5.57
CA GLY A 65 -2.55 21.68 5.90
C GLY A 65 -3.55 22.17 4.86
N SER A 66 -4.18 23.32 5.11
CA SER A 66 -5.24 23.90 4.28
C SER A 66 -4.74 24.62 3.02
N SER A 67 -3.43 24.84 2.89
CA SER A 67 -2.85 25.48 1.70
C SER A 67 -2.65 24.47 0.56
N ILE A 68 -2.80 24.95 -0.68
CA ILE A 68 -2.46 24.18 -1.89
C ILE A 68 -0.98 23.77 -1.93
N HIS A 69 -0.11 24.49 -1.21
CA HIS A 69 1.32 24.22 -1.10
C HIS A 69 1.68 23.31 0.08
N SER A 70 0.69 22.93 0.92
CA SER A 70 0.92 22.00 2.01
C SER A 70 1.33 20.62 1.49
N LYS A 71 2.21 19.95 2.24
CA LYS A 71 2.75 18.63 1.89
C LYS A 71 1.63 17.65 1.61
N VAL A 72 1.77 16.91 0.51
CA VAL A 72 0.92 15.77 0.18
C VAL A 72 1.43 14.54 0.94
N LEU A 73 0.51 13.89 1.63
CA LEU A 73 0.75 12.71 2.45
C LEU A 73 -0.07 11.54 1.90
N TYR A 74 0.49 10.35 2.06
CA TYR A 74 -0.13 9.08 1.66
C TYR A 74 -0.26 8.19 2.89
N SER A 75 -1.35 7.43 2.98
CA SER A 75 -1.49 6.35 3.96
C SER A 75 -0.56 5.20 3.57
N ARG A 76 0.38 4.83 4.45
CA ARG A 76 1.30 3.72 4.20
C ARG A 76 0.54 2.39 4.11
N ALA A 77 -0.44 2.17 4.98
CA ALA A 77 -1.25 0.96 4.95
C ALA A 77 -2.02 0.82 3.63
N GLU A 78 -2.54 1.92 3.08
CA GLU A 78 -3.25 1.92 1.79
C GLU A 78 -2.31 1.60 0.62
N LEU A 79 -1.13 2.21 0.59
CA LEU A 79 -0.08 1.88 -0.39
C LEU A 79 0.32 0.40 -0.31
N MET A 80 0.51 -0.14 0.90
CA MET A 80 0.83 -1.55 1.12
C MET A 80 -0.30 -2.49 0.69
N ALA A 81 -1.57 -2.08 0.87
CA ALA A 81 -2.72 -2.88 0.46
C ALA A 81 -2.76 -3.01 -1.08
N VAL A 82 -2.57 -1.90 -1.79
CA VAL A 82 -2.58 -1.91 -3.25
C VAL A 82 -1.39 -2.70 -3.80
N ASP A 83 -0.19 -2.48 -3.27
CA ASP A 83 1.01 -3.24 -3.68
C ASP A 83 0.83 -4.75 -3.54
N LYS A 84 0.29 -5.21 -2.40
CA LYS A 84 0.00 -6.63 -2.16
C LYS A 84 -1.12 -7.15 -3.06
N SER A 85 -2.15 -6.34 -3.32
CA SER A 85 -3.24 -6.74 -4.21
C SER A 85 -2.75 -7.00 -5.64
N GLU A 86 -1.82 -6.19 -6.15
CA GLU A 86 -1.23 -6.40 -7.49
C GLU A 86 -0.43 -7.70 -7.53
N LYS A 87 0.34 -7.99 -6.47
CA LYS A 87 1.09 -9.24 -6.36
C LYS A 87 0.17 -10.46 -6.32
N ILE A 88 -0.90 -10.41 -5.52
CA ILE A 88 -1.89 -11.50 -5.45
C ILE A 88 -2.60 -11.69 -6.80
N ASN A 89 -2.94 -10.59 -7.48
CA ASN A 89 -3.57 -10.66 -8.80
C ASN A 89 -2.69 -11.41 -9.81
N SER A 90 -1.36 -11.22 -9.77
CA SER A 90 -0.42 -11.98 -10.61
C SER A 90 -0.29 -13.47 -10.25
N ILE A 91 -0.76 -13.90 -9.08
CA ILE A 91 -0.77 -15.31 -8.66
C ILE A 91 -2.10 -15.97 -9.07
N ILE A 92 -3.21 -15.27 -8.87
CA ILE A 92 -4.56 -15.81 -9.11
C ILE A 92 -4.92 -15.83 -10.60
N ASN A 93 -4.57 -14.76 -11.32
CA ASN A 93 -4.91 -14.60 -12.74
C ASN A 93 -3.71 -14.87 -13.65
N LYS A 94 -2.89 -15.87 -13.29
CA LYS A 94 -1.87 -16.43 -14.19
C LYS A 94 -2.51 -16.97 -15.46
#